data_AF-A0AAD8FCD1-F1
#
_entry.id   AF-A0AAD8FCD1-F1
#
_cell.length_a   1.000
_cell.length_b   1.000
_cell.length_c   1.000
_cell.angle_alpha   90.00
_cell.angle_beta   90.00
_cell.angle_gamma   90.00
#
_symmetry.space_group_name_H-M   'P 1'
#
loop_
_entity.id
_entity.type
_entity.pdbx_description
1 polymer ?
#
loop_
_entity_poly.entity_id
_entity_poly.type
_entity_poly.pdbx_seq_one_letter_code
_entity_poly.pdbx_strand_id
1 'polypeptide(L)'
;MMPAKQIKVIRSQLEVLGDFKDQVDDLLRCICTVIQVGESWLEERDNKTFTDIYQFLTNQTAECISKCSSIPYGSEDFCQAADTTEPCDTPVTIPILKDDKEPSQILLRIESMENSITTNSKRIKT
;
A
#
# COMPACT_ATOMS: atom_id res chain seq x y z
N MET A 1 29.05 8.05 -22.59
CA MET A 1 27.77 8.44 -23.22
C MET A 1 26.79 7.28 -23.04
N MET A 2 25.60 7.50 -22.52
CA MET A 2 24.68 6.41 -22.17
C MET A 2 23.98 5.87 -23.44
N PRO A 3 23.95 4.55 -23.67
CA PRO A 3 23.28 3.93 -24.81
C PRO A 3 21.82 4.36 -24.97
N ALA A 4 21.41 4.71 -26.20
CA ALA A 4 20.06 5.19 -26.50
C ALA A 4 18.94 4.21 -26.08
N LYS A 5 19.20 2.90 -26.15
CA LYS A 5 18.27 1.86 -25.67
C LYS A 5 18.04 1.96 -24.15
N GLN A 6 19.09 2.16 -23.36
CA GLN A 6 18.99 2.31 -21.91
C GLN A 6 18.25 3.60 -21.52
N ILE A 7 18.53 4.71 -22.21
CA ILE A 7 17.79 5.97 -22.03
C ILE A 7 16.29 5.77 -22.27
N LYS A 8 15.91 5.02 -23.31
CA LYS A 8 14.52 4.75 -23.64
C LYS A 8 13.81 3.92 -22.57
N VAL A 9 14.46 2.88 -22.06
CA VAL A 9 13.91 2.03 -20.97
C VAL A 9 13.69 2.86 -19.71
N ILE A 10 14.70 3.62 -19.28
CA ILE A 10 14.60 4.46 -18.08
C ILE A 10 13.46 5.49 -18.24
N ARG A 11 13.36 6.15 -19.39
CA ARG A 11 12.28 7.12 -19.65
C ARG A 11 10.89 6.50 -19.54
N SER A 12 10.71 5.32 -20.13
CA SER A 12 9.44 4.59 -20.06
C SER A 12 9.08 4.22 -18.61
N GLN A 13 10.06 3.79 -17.79
CA GLN A 13 9.82 3.49 -16.38
C GLN A 13 9.46 4.74 -15.57
N LEU A 14 10.12 5.87 -15.84
CA LEU A 14 9.82 7.15 -15.18
C LEU A 14 8.41 7.65 -15.53
N GLU A 15 7.96 7.43 -16.77
CA GLU A 15 6.60 7.77 -17.21
C GLU A 15 5.55 6.96 -16.44
N VAL A 16 5.73 5.63 -16.37
CA VAL A 16 4.84 4.74 -15.59
C VAL A 16 4.80 5.13 -14.10
N LEU A 17 5.95 5.45 -13.51
CA LEU A 17 6.01 5.90 -12.12
C LEU A 17 5.33 7.26 -11.91
N GLY A 18 5.41 8.16 -12.89
CA GLY A 18 4.70 9.44 -12.88
C GLY A 18 3.18 9.22 -12.87
N ASP A 19 2.68 8.41 -13.79
CA ASP A 19 1.26 8.09 -13.88
C ASP A 19 0.73 7.36 -12.63
N PHE A 20 1.54 6.44 -12.07
CA PHE A 20 1.21 5.75 -10.83
C PHE A 20 1.13 6.72 -9.65
N LYS A 21 2.10 7.63 -9.53
CA LYS A 21 2.10 8.66 -8.49
C LYS A 21 0.84 9.52 -8.58
N ASP A 22 0.47 9.96 -9.78
CA ASP A 22 -0.71 10.81 -9.97
C ASP A 22 -2.01 10.07 -9.60
N GLN A 23 -2.11 8.77 -9.90
CA GLN A 23 -3.25 7.94 -9.48
C GLN A 23 -3.33 7.77 -7.95
N VAL A 24 -2.19 7.56 -7.28
CA VAL A 24 -2.12 7.45 -5.82
C VAL A 24 -2.48 8.78 -5.16
N ASP A 25 -2.00 9.90 -5.70
CA ASP A 25 -2.33 11.24 -5.18
C ASP A 25 -3.83 11.55 -5.32
N ASP A 26 -4.47 11.12 -6.41
CA ASP A 26 -5.91 11.28 -6.62
C ASP A 26 -6.72 10.44 -5.63
N LEU A 27 -6.32 9.18 -5.41
CA LEU A 27 -6.93 8.32 -4.40
C LEU A 27 -6.78 8.90 -2.99
N LEU A 28 -5.59 9.41 -2.65
CA LEU A 28 -5.34 10.04 -1.36
C LEU A 28 -6.26 11.25 -1.15
N ARG A 29 -6.47 12.06 -2.20
CA ARG A 29 -7.42 13.18 -2.16
C ARG A 29 -8.83 12.71 -1.87
N CYS A 30 -9.31 11.65 -2.54
CA CYS A 30 -10.62 11.06 -2.26
C CYS A 30 -10.75 10.62 -0.80
N ILE A 31 -9.77 9.87 -0.28
CA ILE A 31 -9.78 9.40 1.11
C ILE A 31 -9.85 10.59 2.08
N CYS A 32 -9.01 11.61 1.88
CA CYS A 32 -9.00 12.80 2.72
C CYS A 32 -10.36 13.51 2.72
N THR A 33 -11.02 13.66 1.57
CA THR A 33 -12.35 14.27 1.49
C THR A 33 -13.39 13.47 2.27
N VAL A 34 -13.39 12.14 2.16
CA VAL A 34 -14.35 11.28 2.87
C VAL A 34 -14.16 11.39 4.38
N ILE A 35 -12.91 11.37 4.85
CA ILE A 35 -12.56 11.57 6.27
C ILE A 35 -13.04 12.94 6.75
N GLN A 36 -12.73 14.01 6.01
CA GLN A 36 -13.12 15.37 6.36
C GLN A 36 -14.64 15.52 6.51
N VAL A 37 -15.43 14.88 5.65
CA VAL A 37 -16.89 14.89 5.77
C VAL A 37 -17.35 14.18 7.05
N GLY A 38 -16.76 13.02 7.36
CA GLY A 38 -17.07 12.28 8.59
C GLY A 38 -16.69 13.05 9.86
N GLU A 39 -15.49 13.62 9.90
CA GLU A 39 -15.02 14.45 11.02
C GLU A 39 -15.86 15.71 11.19
N SER A 40 -16.20 16.41 10.09
CA SER A 40 -17.05 17.60 10.16
C SER A 40 -18.43 17.30 10.75
N TRP A 41 -18.99 16.12 10.44
CA TRP A 41 -20.26 15.69 11.04
C TRP A 41 -20.12 15.34 12.52
N LEU A 42 -19.05 14.66 12.92
CA LEU A 42 -18.77 14.34 14.33
C LEU A 42 -18.56 15.59 15.20
N GLU A 43 -18.01 16.65 14.61
CA GLU A 43 -17.81 17.94 15.26
C GLU A 43 -19.07 18.85 15.21
N GLU A 44 -20.22 18.30 14.81
CA GLU A 44 -21.50 19.03 14.70
C GLU A 44 -21.43 20.26 13.76
N ARG A 45 -20.47 20.28 12.82
CA ARG A 45 -20.32 21.35 11.81
C ARG A 45 -21.20 21.14 10.58
N ASP A 46 -21.88 20.00 10.49
CA ASP A 46 -22.75 19.61 9.38
C ASP A 46 -24.12 19.16 9.93
N ASN A 47 -25.20 19.54 9.26
CA ASN A 47 -26.59 19.26 9.66
C ASN A 47 -27.15 17.98 9.02
N LYS A 48 -26.33 17.17 8.34
CA LYS A 48 -26.76 15.87 7.78
C LYS A 48 -27.25 14.92 8.86
N THR A 49 -28.17 14.03 8.49
CA THR A 49 -28.62 12.99 9.41
C THR A 49 -27.58 11.87 9.54
N PHE A 50 -27.68 11.07 10.61
CA PHE A 50 -26.86 9.87 10.76
C PHE A 50 -26.97 8.95 9.54
N THR A 51 -28.18 8.73 9.04
CA THR A 51 -28.42 7.84 7.88
C THR A 51 -27.70 8.35 6.63
N ASP A 52 -27.75 9.66 6.37
CA ASP A 52 -27.11 10.26 5.20
C ASP A 52 -25.58 10.07 5.25
N ILE A 53 -24.98 10.35 6.40
CA ILE A 53 -23.52 10.22 6.60
C ILE A 53 -23.10 8.76 6.59
N TYR A 54 -23.83 7.88 7.28
CA TYR A 54 -23.52 6.46 7.31
C TYR A 54 -23.54 5.84 5.91
N GLN A 55 -24.55 6.18 5.09
CA GLN A 55 -24.64 5.73 3.71
C GLN A 55 -23.52 6.32 2.84
N PHE A 56 -23.24 7.62 2.98
CA PHE A 56 -22.13 8.28 2.27
C PHE A 56 -20.80 7.60 2.57
N LEU A 57 -20.45 7.42 3.85
CA LEU A 57 -19.20 6.81 4.27
C LEU A 57 -19.11 5.37 3.78
N THR A 58 -20.17 4.57 3.92
CA THR A 58 -20.20 3.18 3.44
C THR A 58 -19.89 3.09 1.94
N ASN A 59 -20.57 3.92 1.14
CA ASN A 59 -20.40 3.92 -0.30
C ASN A 59 -19.00 4.41 -0.71
N GLN A 60 -18.54 5.51 -0.13
CA GLN A 60 -17.27 6.12 -0.49
C GLN A 60 -16.07 5.32 0.01
N THR A 61 -16.17 4.67 1.16
CA THR A 61 -15.14 3.72 1.62
C THR A 61 -14.99 2.56 0.63
N ALA A 62 -16.11 1.98 0.17
CA ALA A 62 -16.06 0.93 -0.85
C ALA A 62 -15.46 1.43 -2.18
N GLU A 63 -15.81 2.65 -2.60
CA GLU A 63 -15.25 3.27 -3.80
C GLU A 63 -13.74 3.49 -3.69
N CYS A 64 -13.24 4.03 -2.56
CA CYS A 64 -11.81 4.22 -2.33
C CYS A 64 -11.05 2.89 -2.35
N ILE A 65 -11.59 1.84 -1.73
CA ILE A 65 -11.00 0.49 -1.75
C ILE A 65 -10.95 -0.06 -3.18
N SER A 66 -12.05 0.08 -3.92
CA SER A 66 -12.13 -0.35 -5.31
C SER A 66 -11.11 0.39 -6.19
N LYS A 67 -11.02 1.72 -6.06
CA LYS A 67 -10.01 2.53 -6.77
C LYS A 67 -8.60 2.05 -6.46
N CYS A 68 -8.28 1.83 -5.18
CA CYS A 68 -6.98 1.30 -4.76
C CYS A 68 -6.65 -0.03 -5.46
N SER A 69 -7.60 -0.96 -5.50
CA SER A 69 -7.41 -2.27 -6.17
C SER A 69 -7.28 -2.18 -7.69
N SER A 70 -7.77 -1.09 -8.31
CA SER A 70 -7.72 -0.86 -9.75
C SER A 70 -6.49 -0.09 -10.20
N ILE A 71 -5.70 0.49 -9.27
CA ILE A 71 -4.42 1.11 -9.63
C ILE A 71 -3.54 0.00 -10.22
N PRO A 72 -3.09 0.13 -11.47
CA PRO A 72 -2.36 -0.93 -12.14
C PRO A 72 -1.13 -1.33 -11.32
N TYR A 73 -1.08 -2.60 -10.92
CA TYR A 73 0.20 -3.26 -10.77
C TYR A 73 0.80 -3.24 -12.17
N GLY A 74 1.96 -2.60 -12.34
CA GLY A 74 2.57 -2.38 -13.66
C GLY A 74 2.38 -3.58 -14.58
N SER A 75 1.81 -3.31 -15.77
CA SER A 75 1.42 -4.30 -16.78
C SER A 75 2.37 -5.50 -16.83
N GLU A 76 1.78 -6.70 -16.94
CA GLU A 76 2.46 -8.00 -17.04
C GLU A 76 3.47 -8.10 -18.20
N ASP A 77 3.58 -7.08 -19.07
CA ASP A 77 4.53 -7.04 -20.18
C ASP A 77 5.93 -6.51 -19.83
N PHE A 78 6.17 -6.05 -18.59
CA PHE A 78 7.45 -5.38 -18.26
C PHE A 78 8.56 -6.29 -17.69
N CYS A 79 8.30 -7.59 -17.46
CA CYS A 79 9.28 -8.49 -16.86
C CYS A 79 10.15 -9.31 -17.85
N GLN A 80 10.05 -9.12 -19.17
CA GLN A 80 10.89 -9.88 -20.13
C GLN A 80 12.31 -9.33 -20.36
N ALA A 81 12.75 -8.30 -19.62
CA ALA A 81 14.09 -7.71 -19.78
C ALA A 81 15.08 -8.09 -18.66
N ALA A 82 14.96 -9.31 -18.10
CA ALA A 82 15.92 -9.85 -17.15
C ALA A 82 16.39 -11.25 -17.56
N ASP A 83 16.80 -11.40 -18.81
CA ASP A 83 17.53 -12.57 -19.28
C ASP A 83 18.78 -12.13 -20.05
N THR A 84 19.72 -11.52 -19.34
CA THR A 84 21.13 -11.52 -19.75
C THR A 84 21.99 -11.51 -18.50
N THR A 85 22.49 -12.70 -18.20
CA THR A 85 23.51 -13.01 -17.21
C THR A 85 24.81 -12.28 -17.57
N GLU A 86 25.22 -11.31 -16.76
CA GLU A 86 26.64 -10.95 -16.61
C GLU A 86 26.93 -10.66 -15.12
N PRO A 87 27.96 -11.30 -14.52
CA PRO A 87 28.33 -11.04 -13.14
C PRO A 87 29.12 -9.73 -13.08
N CYS A 88 28.51 -8.66 -12.57
CA CYS A 88 29.22 -7.42 -12.32
C CYS A 88 29.87 -7.48 -10.93
N ASP A 89 31.16 -7.82 -10.90
CA ASP A 89 32.04 -7.72 -9.72
C ASP A 89 32.30 -6.25 -9.37
N THR A 90 31.38 -5.62 -8.64
CA THR A 90 31.71 -4.37 -7.93
C THR A 90 30.96 -4.32 -6.60
N PRO A 91 31.66 -4.33 -5.45
CA PRO A 91 31.00 -4.25 -4.16
C PRO A 91 30.49 -2.82 -3.96
N VAL A 92 29.18 -2.65 -4.07
CA VAL A 92 28.51 -1.43 -3.58
C VAL A 92 28.55 -1.49 -2.05
N THR A 93 29.40 -0.66 -1.44
CA THR A 93 29.39 -0.45 0.01
C THR A 93 28.13 0.31 0.39
N ILE A 94 27.07 -0.42 0.71
CA ILE A 94 25.89 0.10 1.40
C ILE A 94 26.31 0.34 2.86
N PRO A 95 26.05 1.51 3.46
CA PRO A 95 26.13 1.65 4.91
C PRO A 95 25.05 0.75 5.52
N ILE A 96 25.47 -0.43 5.99
CA ILE A 96 24.64 -1.31 6.81
C ILE A 96 24.37 -0.56 8.10
N LEU A 97 23.18 0.02 8.24
CA LEU A 97 22.57 0.25 9.54
C LEU A 97 22.37 -1.14 10.15
N LYS A 98 23.33 -1.52 10.99
CA LYS A 98 23.25 -2.70 11.83
C LYS A 98 22.07 -2.55 12.76
N ASP A 99 21.00 -3.30 12.51
CA ASP A 99 20.25 -3.94 13.57
C ASP A 99 19.62 -5.24 13.04
N ASP A 100 20.44 -6.29 12.96
CA ASP A 100 20.04 -7.67 12.66
C ASP A 100 19.30 -8.29 13.85
N LYS A 101 18.12 -7.76 14.18
CA LYS A 101 17.37 -8.28 15.34
C LYS A 101 15.85 -8.18 15.25
N GLU A 102 15.24 -8.37 14.09
CA GLU A 102 13.76 -8.39 14.07
C GLU A 102 12.98 -9.33 13.11
N PRO A 103 13.54 -10.41 12.52
CA PRO A 103 12.66 -11.47 12.00
C PRO A 103 12.02 -12.32 13.12
N SER A 104 12.69 -12.44 14.27
CA SER A 104 12.32 -13.39 15.34
C SER A 104 11.28 -12.87 16.33
N GLN A 105 11.19 -11.56 16.59
CA GLN A 105 10.15 -11.03 17.49
C GLN A 105 8.75 -11.04 16.86
N ILE A 106 8.66 -10.79 15.55
CA ILE A 106 7.40 -10.82 14.82
C ILE A 106 6.83 -12.25 14.82
N LEU A 107 7.67 -13.26 14.59
CA LEU A 107 7.26 -14.66 14.62
C LEU A 107 6.75 -15.07 16.02
N LEU A 108 7.45 -14.66 17.09
CA LEU A 108 7.02 -14.91 18.47
C LEU A 108 5.71 -14.20 18.85
N ARG A 109 5.47 -13.00 18.29
CA ARG A 109 4.20 -12.28 18.48
C ARG A 109 3.03 -12.99 17.82
N ILE A 110 3.22 -13.52 16.61
CA ILE A 110 2.19 -14.27 15.89
C ILE A 110 1.81 -15.53 16.69
N GLU A 111 2.80 -16.30 17.15
CA GLU A 111 2.58 -17.52 17.92
C GLU A 111 1.88 -17.23 19.27
N SER A 112 2.18 -16.09 19.91
CA SER A 112 1.50 -15.64 21.13
C SER A 112 0.02 -15.27 20.91
N MET A 113 -0.30 -14.64 19.78
CA MET A 113 -1.69 -14.32 19.43
C MET A 113 -2.52 -15.58 19.17
N GLU A 114 -1.96 -16.56 18.45
CA GLU A 114 -2.64 -17.83 18.15
C GLU A 114 -2.97 -18.60 19.42
N ASN A 115 -2.05 -18.63 20.39
CA ASN A 115 -2.27 -19.26 21.69
C ASN A 115 -3.33 -18.53 22.53
N SER A 116 -3.40 -17.19 22.46
CA SER A 116 -4.44 -16.42 23.15
C SER A 116 -5.83 -16.63 22.55
N ILE A 117 -5.94 -16.70 21.23
CA ILE A 117 -7.21 -16.95 20.52
C ILE A 117 -7.74 -18.34 20.84
N THR A 118 -6.88 -19.37 20.78
CA THR A 118 -7.27 -20.75 21.09
C THR A 118 -7.67 -20.93 22.56
N THR A 119 -7.00 -20.25 23.48
CA THR A 119 -7.33 -20.27 24.92
C THR A 119 -8.67 -19.59 25.20
N ASN A 120 -8.94 -18.43 24.60
CA ASN A 120 -10.22 -17.74 24.75
C ASN A 120 -11.38 -18.48 24.07
N SER A 121 -11.13 -19.13 22.92
CA SER A 121 -12.13 -19.94 22.22
C SER A 121 -12.60 -21.15 23.05
N LYS A 122 -11.69 -21.79 23.80
CA LYS A 122 -12.04 -22.88 24.72
C LYS A 122 -12.85 -22.40 25.92
N ARG A 123 -12.58 -21.19 26.42
CA ARG A 123 -13.27 -20.58 27.57
C ARG A 123 -14.72 -20.18 27.28
N ILE A 124 -15.07 -19.93 26.02
CA ILE A 124 -16.44 -19.56 25.59
C ILE A 124 -17.33 -20.80 25.40
N LYS A 125 -16.75 -22.00 25.31
CA LYS A 125 -17.48 -23.28 25.11
C LYS A 125 -17.74 -24.07 26.41
N THR A 126 -17.41 -23.51 27.57
CA THR A 126 -17.72 -24.09 28.90
C THR A 126 -18.64 -23.14 29.64
#